data_AF-A0A517NVT8-F1
#
_entry.id   AF-A0A517NVT8-F1
#
_cell.length_a   1.000
_cell.length_b   1.000
_cell.length_c   1.000
_cell.angle_alpha   90.00
_cell.angle_beta   90.00
_cell.angle_gamma   90.00
#
_symmetry.space_group_name_H-M   'P 1'
#
loop_
_entity.id
_entity.type
_entity.pdbx_description
1 polymer ?
#
loop_
_entity_poly.entity_id
_entity_poly.type
_entity_poly.pdbx_seq_one_letter_code
_entity_poly.pdbx_strand_id
1 'polypeptide(L)' 'MDKKQKKRLEVINKKLQTMRPRLAGAREQADDLDEIKQLEDEIGKLEAEAKEIKASK' A
#
# COMPACT_ATOMS: atom_id res chain seq x y z
N MET A 1 -7.98 19.07 -1.13
CA MET A 1 -7.85 17.97 -0.16
C MET A 1 -8.26 18.46 1.23
N ASP A 2 -9.38 17.95 1.72
CA ASP A 2 -9.86 18.18 3.08
C ASP A 2 -8.92 17.55 4.14
N LYS A 3 -8.99 18.01 5.40
CA LYS A 3 -8.22 17.47 6.54
C LYS A 3 -8.39 15.95 6.68
N LYS A 4 -9.59 15.41 6.42
CA LYS A 4 -9.85 13.97 6.45
C LYS A 4 -9.08 13.22 5.36
N GLN A 5 -9.08 13.74 4.14
CA GLN A 5 -8.37 13.15 3.00
C GLN A 5 -6.85 13.16 3.22
N LYS A 6 -6.29 14.26 3.74
CA LYS A 6 -4.87 14.34 4.10
C LYS A 6 -4.48 13.27 5.12
N LYS A 7 -5.26 13.15 6.21
CA LYS A 7 -5.00 12.14 7.25
C LYS A 7 -5.13 10.71 6.71
N ARG A 8 -6.09 10.46 5.83
CA ARG A 8 -6.25 9.17 5.16
C ARG A 8 -5.05 8.84 4.27
N LEU A 9 -4.57 9.81 3.49
CA LEU A 9 -3.37 9.67 2.67
C LEU A 9 -2.11 9.40 3.52
N GLU A 10 -1.96 10.07 4.65
CA GLU A 10 -0.85 9.80 5.59
C GLU A 10 -0.89 8.37 6.14
N VAL A 11 -2.07 7.88 6.54
CA VAL A 11 -2.23 6.50 7.02
C VAL A 11 -1.89 5.49 5.92
N ILE A 12 -2.37 5.73 4.68
CA ILE A 12 -2.05 4.87 3.53
C ILE A 12 -0.55 4.86 3.27
N ASN A 13 0.10 6.01 3.23
CA ASN A 13 1.54 6.11 3.03
C ASN A 13 2.32 5.35 4.12
N LYS A 14 1.89 5.46 5.39
CA LYS A 14 2.50 4.72 6.50
C LYS A 14 2.36 3.21 6.33
N LYS A 15 1.20 2.72 5.88
CA LYS A 15 0.99 1.29 5.58
C LYS A 15 1.87 0.83 4.42
N LEU A 16 1.95 1.62 3.35
CA LEU A 16 2.81 1.32 2.19
C LEU A 16 4.29 1.27 2.57
N GLN A 17 4.75 2.13 3.48
CA GLN A 17 6.12 2.10 4.01
C GLN A 17 6.44 0.80 4.75
N THR A 18 5.47 0.18 5.41
CA THR A 18 5.68 -1.11 6.09
C THR A 18 5.51 -2.31 5.16
N MET A 19 4.60 -2.23 4.20
CA MET A 19 4.26 -3.36 3.33
C MET A 19 5.24 -3.57 2.19
N ARG A 20 5.84 -2.51 1.62
CA ARG A 20 6.81 -2.65 0.53
C ARG A 20 8.07 -3.43 0.94
N PRO A 21 8.70 -3.17 2.10
CA PRO A 21 9.82 -3.99 2.56
C PRO A 21 9.42 -5.44 2.86
N ARG A 22 8.22 -5.66 3.41
CA ARG A 22 7.69 -7.01 3.65
C ARG A 22 7.51 -7.77 2.35
N LEU A 23 6.94 -7.15 1.32
CA LEU A 23 6.82 -7.74 -0.01
C LEU A 23 8.19 -8.05 -0.61
N ALA A 24 9.16 -7.14 -0.46
CA ALA A 24 10.51 -7.37 -0.96
C ALA A 24 11.16 -8.60 -0.30
N GLY A 25 11.05 -8.71 1.03
CA GLY A 25 11.55 -9.87 1.77
C GLY A 25 10.80 -11.17 1.43
N ALA A 26 9.48 -11.11 1.29
CA ALA A 26 8.67 -12.26 0.88
C ALA A 26 9.03 -12.74 -0.54
N ARG A 27 9.23 -11.81 -1.49
CA ARG A 27 9.68 -12.12 -2.85
C ARG A 27 11.11 -12.67 -2.90
N GLU A 28 11.99 -12.22 -2.01
CA GLU A 28 13.37 -12.71 -1.92
C GLU A 28 13.43 -14.14 -1.37
N GLN A 29 12.60 -14.44 -0.36
CA GLN A 29 12.47 -15.79 0.21
C GLN A 29 11.71 -16.72 -0.74
N ALA A 30 10.73 -16.20 -1.48
CA ALA A 30 9.88 -16.93 -2.44
C ALA A 30 9.20 -18.19 -1.88
N ASP A 31 9.10 -18.32 -0.55
CA ASP A 31 8.60 -19.51 0.14
C ASP A 31 7.07 -19.60 0.13
N ASP A 32 6.38 -18.44 0.14
CA ASP A 32 4.91 -18.36 0.14
C ASP A 32 4.43 -17.42 -0.99
N LEU A 33 4.02 -18.03 -2.10
CA LEU A 33 3.49 -17.32 -3.26
C LEU A 33 2.12 -16.68 -2.98
N ASP A 34 1.35 -17.21 -2.02
CA ASP A 34 0.06 -16.64 -1.67
C ASP A 34 0.23 -15.40 -0.78
N GLU A 35 1.19 -15.40 0.15
CA GLU A 35 1.57 -14.19 0.90
C GLU A 35 2.03 -13.07 -0.04
N ILE A 36 2.89 -13.39 -1.03
CA ILE A 36 3.35 -12.42 -2.03
C ILE A 36 2.16 -11.81 -2.77
N LYS A 37 1.23 -12.63 -3.27
CA LYS A 37 0.02 -12.15 -3.98
C LYS A 37 -0.86 -11.28 -3.07
N GLN A 38 -1.07 -11.68 -1.82
CA GLN A 38 -1.86 -10.90 -0.87
C GLN A 38 -1.22 -9.53 -0.60
N LEU A 39 0.09 -9.48 -0.41
CA LEU A 39 0.83 -8.23 -0.22
C LEU A 39 0.78 -7.34 -1.47
N GLU A 40 0.92 -7.91 -2.66
CA GLU A 40 0.78 -7.19 -3.93
C GLU A 40 -0.61 -6.60 -4.12
N ASP A 41 -1.66 -7.39 -3.86
CA ASP A 41 -3.05 -6.95 -3.95
C ASP A 41 -3.35 -5.83 -2.94
N GLU A 42 -2.87 -5.95 -1.71
CA GLU A 42 -3.10 -4.95 -0.67
C GLU A 42 -2.34 -3.65 -0.97
N ILE A 43 -1.08 -3.75 -1.41
CA ILE A 43 -0.30 -2.60 -1.88
C ILE A 43 -1.01 -1.93 -3.07
N GLY A 44 -1.46 -2.71 -4.05
CA GLY A 44 -2.16 -2.20 -5.24
C GLY A 44 -3.44 -1.44 -4.88
N LYS A 45 -4.25 -1.96 -3.96
CA LYS A 45 -5.45 -1.29 -3.44
C LYS A 45 -5.10 0.03 -2.76
N LEU A 46 -4.11 0.03 -1.88
CA LEU A 46 -3.66 1.22 -1.16
C LEU A 46 -3.08 2.29 -2.11
N GLU A 47 -2.35 1.88 -3.14
CA GLU A 47 -1.83 2.80 -4.16
C GLU A 47 -2.92 3.39 -5.03
N ALA A 48 -3.94 2.60 -5.40
CA ALA A 48 -5.11 3.10 -6.11
C ALA A 48 -5.87 4.14 -5.27
N GLU A 49 -6.14 3.82 -4.00
CA GLU A 49 -6.81 4.72 -3.06
C GLU A 49 -6.00 6.02 -2.85
N ALA A 50 -4.67 5.93 -2.73
CA ALA A 50 -3.81 7.10 -2.63
C ALA A 50 -3.86 7.96 -3.90
N LYS A 51 -3.92 7.35 -5.09
CA LYS A 51 -4.06 8.06 -6.36
C LYS A 51 -5.41 8.78 -6.45
N GLU A 52 -6.50 8.12 -6.07
CA GLU A 52 -7.84 8.73 -6.04
C GLU A 52 -7.90 9.92 -5.09
N ILE A 53 -7.35 9.79 -3.88
CA ILE A 53 -7.30 10.89 -2.91
C ILE A 53 -6.48 12.07 -3.45
N LYS A 54 -5.36 11.81 -4.14
CA LYS A 54 -4.54 12.85 -4.78
C LYS A 54 -5.25 13.51 -5.96
N ALA A 55 -6.05 12.75 -6.71
CA ALA A 55 -6.80 13.23 -7.87
C ALA A 55 -8.06 14.03 -7.46
N SER A 56 -8.65 13.74 -6.30
CA SER A 56 -9.87 14.36 -5.77
C SER A 56 -9.64 15.77 -5.19
N LYS A 57 -8.93 16.62 -5.95
CA LYS A 57 -8.44 17.97 -5.62
C LYS A 57 -9.29 18.75 -4.62
#